data_AF-E5FYZ0-F1
#
_entry.id   AF-E5FYZ0-F1
#
_cell.length_a   1.000
_cell.length_b   1.000
_cell.length_c   1.000
_cell.angle_alpha   90.00
_cell.angle_beta   90.00
_cell.angle_gamma   90.00
#
_symmetry.space_group_name_H-M   'P 1'
#
loop_
_entity.id
_entity.type
_entity.pdbx_description
1 polymer ?
#
loop_
_entity_poly.entity_id
_entity_poly.type
_entity_poly.pdbx_seq_one_letter_code
_entity_poly.pdbx_strand_id
1 'polypeptide(L)'
;GSLGNVISGRIANRFDLGGINCVVDAACAGSLAAMRMALSELVEGRSEMMITGGVCTDNSPTMYMSFSKTPAFTTNETIQPFDIDSKGMMIGEGIGMVALKRLEDAERDGDRIYSVIKGVGSSSDGKFKSIYAPRPEGQAKALERAYDDAGFAPHTLGLL
;
A
#
# COMPACT_ATOMS: atom_id res chain seq x y z
N GLY A 1 18.87 -15.92 7.66
CA GLY A 1 18.38 -14.65 8.22
C GLY A 1 17.57 -13.94 7.16
N SER A 2 16.38 -13.47 7.50
CA SER A 2 15.56 -12.68 6.56
C SER A 2 15.97 -11.21 6.71
N LEU A 3 16.78 -10.71 5.77
CA LEU A 3 17.12 -9.30 5.70
C LEU A 3 16.08 -8.62 4.79
N GLY A 4 15.00 -8.09 5.39
CA GLY A 4 13.88 -7.51 4.64
C GLY A 4 14.33 -6.41 3.67
N ASN A 5 15.27 -5.55 4.10
CA ASN A 5 15.86 -4.50 3.26
C ASN A 5 16.57 -5.02 1.99
N VAL A 6 17.02 -6.28 1.97
CA VAL A 6 17.70 -6.86 0.80
C VAL A 6 16.71 -7.09 -0.35
N ILE A 7 15.39 -7.12 -0.10
CA ILE A 7 14.38 -7.29 -1.15
C ILE A 7 14.50 -6.16 -2.19
N SER A 8 14.46 -4.89 -1.74
CA SER A 8 14.60 -3.73 -2.63
C SER A 8 16.00 -3.66 -3.26
N GLY A 9 17.03 -3.97 -2.46
CA GLY A 9 18.42 -3.96 -2.91
C GLY A 9 18.72 -4.98 -4.01
N ARG A 10 18.09 -6.17 -3.99
CA ARG A 10 18.23 -7.18 -5.06
C ARG A 10 17.66 -6.69 -6.38
N ILE A 11 16.54 -5.97 -6.35
CA ILE A 11 15.95 -5.37 -7.56
C ILE A 11 16.90 -4.31 -8.12
N ALA A 12 17.34 -3.38 -7.28
CA ALA A 12 18.27 -2.32 -7.69
C ALA A 12 19.58 -2.90 -8.27
N ASN A 13 20.17 -3.87 -7.59
CA ASN A 13 21.39 -4.54 -8.07
C ASN A 13 21.18 -5.31 -9.39
N ARG A 14 20.04 -5.99 -9.55
CA ARG A 14 19.78 -6.82 -10.74
C ARG A 14 19.54 -6.00 -12.01
N PHE A 15 18.97 -4.80 -11.86
CA PHE A 15 18.63 -3.88 -12.95
C PHE A 15 19.58 -2.69 -13.07
N ASP A 16 20.64 -2.64 -12.25
CA ASP A 16 21.62 -1.54 -12.20
C ASP A 16 20.96 -0.16 -11.97
N LEU A 17 20.04 -0.09 -11.01
CA LEU A 17 19.34 1.13 -10.65
C LEU A 17 20.07 1.87 -9.52
N GLY A 18 20.42 3.14 -9.76
CA GLY A 18 21.18 3.98 -8.82
C GLY A 18 20.36 4.84 -7.87
N GLY A 19 19.02 4.81 -7.97
CA GLY A 19 18.13 5.60 -7.11
C GLY A 19 18.01 5.07 -5.68
N ILE A 20 17.25 5.79 -4.84
CA ILE A 20 16.91 5.31 -3.50
C ILE A 20 16.14 3.99 -3.58
N ASN A 21 16.48 3.05 -2.70
CA ASN A 21 15.74 1.81 -2.53
C ASN A 21 15.56 1.53 -1.03
N CYS A 22 14.37 1.06 -0.65
CA CYS A 22 14.07 0.72 0.72
C CYS A 22 12.91 -0.27 0.80
N VAL A 23 12.73 -0.83 1.99
CA VAL A 23 11.52 -1.55 2.37
C VAL A 23 10.86 -0.77 3.50
N VAL A 24 9.54 -0.62 3.39
CA VAL A 24 8.71 0.06 4.39
C VAL A 24 7.79 -0.94 5.04
N ASP A 25 7.55 -0.77 6.34
CA ASP A 25 6.59 -1.57 7.09
C ASP A 25 5.54 -0.64 7.69
N ALA A 26 4.34 -0.73 7.13
CA ALA A 26 3.12 -0.12 7.66
C ALA A 26 2.01 -1.17 7.77
N ALA A 27 2.39 -2.42 8.08
CA ALA A 27 1.50 -3.59 8.07
C ALA A 27 0.70 -3.67 6.76
N CYS A 28 -0.64 -3.82 6.84
CA CYS A 28 -1.52 -3.95 5.68
C CYS A 28 -1.46 -2.74 4.71
N ALA A 29 -1.01 -1.58 5.17
CA ALA A 29 -0.85 -0.38 4.33
C ALA A 29 0.53 -0.26 3.69
N GLY A 30 1.41 -1.25 3.86
CA GLY A 30 2.83 -1.19 3.43
C GLY A 30 3.01 -0.85 1.95
N SER A 31 2.22 -1.45 1.06
CA SER A 31 2.30 -1.19 -0.38
C SER A 31 1.89 0.24 -0.74
N LEU A 32 0.85 0.79 -0.09
CA LEU A 32 0.41 2.16 -0.31
C LEU A 32 1.40 3.18 0.30
N ALA A 33 2.01 2.86 1.44
CA ALA A 33 3.08 3.66 2.03
C ALA A 33 4.33 3.71 1.11
N ALA A 34 4.72 2.57 0.54
CA ALA A 34 5.80 2.49 -0.44
C ALA A 34 5.48 3.32 -1.69
N MET A 35 4.22 3.28 -2.15
CA MET A 35 3.75 4.07 -3.27
C MET A 35 3.81 5.57 -2.97
N ARG A 36 3.35 6.01 -1.78
CA ARG A 36 3.45 7.41 -1.37
C ARG A 36 4.90 7.91 -1.36
N MET A 37 5.84 7.11 -0.88
CA MET A 37 7.27 7.47 -0.89
C MET A 37 7.83 7.57 -2.31
N ALA A 38 7.46 6.63 -3.20
CA ALA A 38 7.86 6.68 -4.61
C ALA A 38 7.32 7.93 -5.32
N LEU A 39 6.07 8.32 -5.03
CA LEU A 39 5.48 9.54 -5.58
C LEU A 39 6.23 10.80 -5.12
N SER A 40 6.67 10.87 -3.86
CA SER A 40 7.50 11.99 -3.38
C SER A 40 8.80 12.12 -4.18
N GLU A 41 9.54 11.02 -4.38
CA GLU A 41 10.78 11.03 -5.18
C GLU A 41 10.56 11.52 -6.63
N LEU A 42 9.44 11.13 -7.24
CA LEU A 42 9.07 11.56 -8.59
C LEU A 42 8.65 13.02 -8.63
N VAL A 43 7.77 13.47 -7.73
CA VAL A 43 7.26 14.85 -7.71
C VAL A 43 8.36 15.85 -7.36
N GLU A 44 9.29 15.48 -6.48
CA GLU A 44 10.42 16.31 -6.10
C GLU A 44 11.57 16.27 -7.11
N GLY A 45 11.42 15.54 -8.22
CA GLY A 45 12.41 15.46 -9.30
C GLY A 45 13.71 14.73 -8.92
N ARG A 46 13.72 14.00 -7.80
CA ARG A 46 14.90 13.23 -7.35
C ARG A 46 15.06 11.92 -8.10
N SER A 47 13.96 11.40 -8.65
CA SER A 47 13.93 10.22 -9.50
C SER A 47 13.09 10.49 -10.76
N GLU A 48 13.48 9.88 -11.88
CA GLU A 48 12.74 9.93 -13.15
C GLU A 48 11.74 8.77 -13.27
N MET A 49 12.03 7.66 -12.60
CA MET A 49 11.20 6.47 -12.54
C MET A 49 11.37 5.79 -11.18
N MET A 50 10.29 5.24 -10.65
CA MET A 50 10.30 4.46 -9.41
C MET A 50 9.57 3.13 -9.59
N ILE A 51 10.17 2.05 -9.11
CA ILE A 51 9.51 0.75 -8.98
C ILE A 51 9.02 0.63 -7.53
N THR A 52 7.73 0.40 -7.35
CA THR A 52 7.12 0.29 -6.01
C THR A 52 6.06 -0.81 -5.99
N GLY A 53 5.71 -1.30 -4.81
CA GLY A 53 4.79 -2.42 -4.66
C GLY A 53 4.78 -3.03 -3.27
N GLY A 54 4.29 -4.26 -3.18
CA GLY A 54 4.21 -5.01 -1.94
C GLY A 54 4.32 -6.52 -2.17
N VAL A 55 4.82 -7.21 -1.15
CA VAL A 55 4.93 -8.66 -1.11
C VAL A 55 4.46 -9.15 0.26
N CYS A 56 3.61 -10.17 0.26
CA CYS A 56 3.19 -10.89 1.45
C CYS A 56 3.19 -12.38 1.12
N THR A 57 4.15 -13.12 1.70
CA THR A 57 4.33 -14.56 1.45
C THR A 57 4.65 -15.32 2.74
N ASP A 58 4.43 -14.70 3.90
CA ASP A 58 4.70 -15.35 5.17
C ASP A 58 3.44 -16.06 5.65
N ASN A 59 3.39 -17.37 5.42
CA ASN A 59 2.42 -18.30 5.98
C ASN A 59 3.02 -19.19 7.07
N SER A 60 4.07 -18.73 7.76
CA SER A 60 4.68 -19.50 8.82
C SER A 60 3.71 -19.73 9.99
N PRO A 61 3.83 -20.86 10.73
CA PRO A 61 3.07 -21.09 11.95
C PRO A 61 3.18 -19.94 12.96
N THR A 62 4.34 -19.28 13.01
CA THR A 62 4.59 -18.12 13.87
C THR A 62 3.67 -16.94 13.55
N MET A 63 3.41 -16.66 12.27
CA MET A 63 2.47 -15.63 11.85
C MET A 63 1.06 -15.93 12.38
N TYR A 64 0.55 -17.14 12.15
CA TYR A 64 -0.77 -17.56 12.66
C TYR A 64 -0.84 -17.52 14.19
N MET A 65 0.22 -17.96 14.87
CA MET A 65 0.32 -17.90 16.33
C MET A 65 0.31 -16.46 16.85
N SER A 66 0.90 -15.51 16.11
CA SER A 66 0.92 -14.09 16.49
C SER A 66 -0.48 -13.48 16.53
N PHE A 67 -1.41 -14.01 15.73
CA PHE A 67 -2.81 -13.62 15.73
C PHE A 67 -3.70 -14.52 16.61
N SER A 68 -3.19 -15.62 17.17
CA SER A 68 -4.03 -16.61 17.90
C SER A 68 -4.82 -16.05 19.09
N LYS A 69 -4.37 -14.93 19.69
CA LYS A 69 -5.04 -14.25 20.80
C LYS A 69 -5.93 -13.09 20.36
N THR A 70 -5.98 -12.81 19.07
CA THR A 70 -6.84 -11.80 18.46
C THR A 70 -7.84 -12.54 17.58
N PRO A 71 -9.16 -12.36 17.74
CA PRO A 71 -10.16 -13.00 16.88
C PRO A 71 -10.19 -12.33 15.49
N ALA A 72 -9.05 -12.32 14.80
CA ALA A 72 -8.86 -11.65 13.53
C ALA A 72 -9.30 -12.51 12.35
N PHE A 73 -9.15 -13.84 12.46
CA PHE A 73 -9.44 -14.76 11.36
C PHE A 73 -10.89 -15.22 11.36
N THR A 74 -11.49 -15.24 10.17
CA THR A 74 -12.85 -15.75 9.96
C THR A 74 -12.91 -17.26 10.24
N THR A 75 -14.03 -17.70 10.80
CA THR A 75 -14.38 -19.13 10.93
C THR A 75 -15.25 -19.62 9.77
N ASN A 76 -15.64 -18.73 8.87
CA ASN A 76 -16.45 -19.08 7.70
C ASN A 76 -15.53 -19.63 6.60
N GLU A 77 -16.10 -20.42 5.68
CA GLU A 77 -15.33 -21.01 4.57
C GLU A 77 -14.78 -19.96 3.60
N THR A 78 -15.42 -18.79 3.53
CA THR A 78 -15.05 -17.69 2.65
C THR A 78 -15.02 -16.35 3.40
N ILE A 79 -14.32 -15.36 2.83
CA ILE A 79 -14.42 -13.98 3.29
C ILE A 79 -15.75 -13.37 2.83
N GLN A 80 -16.39 -12.60 3.72
CA GLN A 80 -17.69 -11.99 3.47
C GLN A 80 -17.65 -10.50 3.85
N PRO A 81 -17.00 -9.64 3.05
CA PRO A 81 -16.97 -8.20 3.32
C PRO A 81 -18.39 -7.62 3.21
N PHE A 82 -18.74 -6.74 4.16
CA PHE A 82 -20.04 -6.03 4.25
C PHE A 82 -21.28 -6.91 4.55
N ASP A 83 -21.10 -8.22 4.73
CA ASP A 83 -22.18 -9.12 5.14
C ASP A 83 -22.47 -9.01 6.65
N ILE A 84 -23.73 -9.22 7.06
CA ILE A 84 -24.12 -9.24 8.48
C ILE A 84 -23.44 -10.39 9.25
N ASP A 85 -23.11 -11.48 8.55
CA ASP A 85 -22.45 -12.66 9.09
C ASP A 85 -20.92 -12.64 8.93
N SER A 86 -20.33 -11.47 8.65
CA SER A 86 -18.88 -11.29 8.55
C SER A 86 -18.18 -11.51 9.90
N LYS A 87 -17.18 -12.40 9.93
CA LYS A 87 -16.51 -12.86 11.18
C LYS A 87 -14.99 -12.63 11.23
N GLY A 88 -14.42 -11.88 10.30
CA GLY A 88 -12.99 -11.57 10.28
C GLY A 88 -12.38 -11.69 8.89
N MET A 89 -11.05 -11.73 8.85
CA MET A 89 -10.26 -11.79 7.62
C MET A 89 -9.75 -13.21 7.32
N MET A 90 -9.28 -13.42 6.09
CA MET A 90 -8.51 -14.59 5.69
C MET A 90 -7.15 -14.11 5.16
N ILE A 91 -6.08 -14.84 5.44
CA ILE A 91 -4.76 -14.49 4.93
C ILE A 91 -4.63 -14.92 3.47
N GLY A 92 -4.19 -13.99 2.64
CA GLY A 92 -3.76 -14.26 1.28
C GLY A 92 -2.26 -14.03 1.12
N GLU A 93 -1.68 -14.65 0.12
CA GLU A 93 -0.32 -14.35 -0.35
C GLU A 93 -0.36 -13.63 -1.67
N GLY A 94 0.68 -12.85 -1.94
CA GLY A 94 0.81 -12.20 -3.22
C GLY A 94 2.02 -11.30 -3.32
N ILE A 95 2.33 -10.96 -4.57
CA ILE A 95 3.27 -9.93 -4.93
C ILE A 95 2.63 -9.05 -6.00
N GLY A 96 2.77 -7.73 -5.85
CA GLY A 96 2.31 -6.76 -6.83
C GLY A 96 3.32 -5.63 -6.93
N MET A 97 3.73 -5.31 -8.15
CA MET A 97 4.70 -4.26 -8.44
C MET A 97 4.19 -3.37 -9.57
N VAL A 98 4.49 -2.08 -9.49
CA VAL A 98 4.20 -1.08 -10.51
C VAL A 98 5.44 -0.23 -10.77
N ALA A 99 5.60 0.20 -12.03
CA ALA A 99 6.57 1.22 -12.41
C ALA A 99 5.83 2.56 -12.56
N LEU A 100 6.38 3.59 -11.94
CA LEU A 100 5.79 4.93 -11.89
C LEU A 100 6.76 5.95 -12.48
N LYS A 101 6.21 6.91 -13.22
CA LYS A 101 6.91 8.09 -13.74
C LYS A 101 6.00 9.30 -13.57
N ARG A 102 6.54 10.51 -13.68
CA ARG A 102 5.69 11.68 -13.91
C ARG A 102 4.99 11.53 -15.26
N LEU A 103 3.75 12.00 -15.36
CA LEU A 103 2.94 11.83 -16.57
C LEU A 103 3.63 12.40 -17.80
N GLU A 104 4.20 13.61 -17.67
CA GLU A 104 4.97 14.27 -18.73
C GLU A 104 6.17 13.45 -19.23
N ASP A 105 6.86 12.75 -18.33
CA ASP A 105 8.01 11.91 -18.69
C ASP A 105 7.55 10.63 -19.40
N ALA A 106 6.44 10.04 -18.94
CA ALA A 106 5.85 8.87 -19.59
C ALA A 106 5.37 9.20 -21.01
N GLU A 107 4.74 10.36 -21.19
CA GLU A 107 4.30 10.85 -22.50
C GLU A 107 5.49 11.15 -23.42
N ARG A 108 6.51 11.86 -22.90
CA ARG A 108 7.73 12.18 -23.65
C ARG A 108 8.44 10.92 -24.15
N ASP A 109 8.53 9.90 -23.30
CA ASP A 109 9.28 8.68 -23.60
C ASP A 109 8.43 7.66 -24.38
N GLY A 110 7.15 7.96 -24.65
CA GLY A 110 6.25 7.11 -25.43
C GLY A 110 5.80 5.86 -24.67
N ASP A 111 5.77 5.91 -23.34
CA ASP A 111 5.40 4.80 -22.49
C ASP A 111 3.90 4.50 -22.55
N ARG A 112 3.54 3.23 -22.40
CA ARG A 112 2.14 2.83 -22.23
C ARG A 112 1.64 3.22 -20.85
N ILE A 113 0.71 4.17 -20.79
CA ILE A 113 0.07 4.62 -19.56
C ILE A 113 -1.17 3.77 -19.26
N TYR A 114 -1.14 3.00 -18.17
CA TYR A 114 -2.29 2.18 -17.74
C TYR A 114 -3.30 2.97 -16.91
N SER A 115 -2.83 3.89 -16.07
CA SER A 115 -3.63 4.76 -15.21
C SER A 115 -2.79 5.94 -14.73
N VAL A 116 -3.45 6.95 -14.17
CA VAL A 116 -2.79 8.13 -13.57
C VAL A 116 -3.20 8.22 -12.11
N ILE A 117 -2.20 8.26 -11.22
CA ILE A 117 -2.44 8.49 -9.79
C ILE A 117 -2.67 9.98 -9.60
N LYS A 118 -3.90 10.34 -9.20
CA LYS A 118 -4.29 11.75 -9.01
C LYS A 118 -3.96 12.28 -7.62
N GLY A 119 -4.03 11.43 -6.59
CA GLY A 119 -3.66 11.78 -5.23
C GLY A 119 -3.60 10.56 -4.32
N VAL A 120 -2.88 10.68 -3.20
CA VAL A 120 -2.74 9.62 -2.19
C VAL A 120 -2.87 10.21 -0.80
N GLY A 121 -3.89 9.80 -0.06
CA GLY A 121 -4.10 10.20 1.32
C GLY A 121 -3.70 9.11 2.32
N SER A 122 -3.16 9.52 3.47
CA SER A 122 -2.89 8.63 4.59
C SER A 122 -3.20 9.32 5.92
N SER A 123 -3.47 8.52 6.94
CA SER A 123 -3.71 8.99 8.31
C SER A 123 -3.23 7.94 9.32
N SER A 124 -3.35 8.27 10.60
CA SER A 124 -3.20 7.32 11.71
C SER A 124 -4.37 7.52 12.65
N ASP A 125 -4.89 6.42 13.17
CA ASP A 125 -6.00 6.42 14.14
C ASP A 125 -5.60 7.04 15.49
N GLY A 126 -4.28 7.14 15.75
CA GLY A 126 -3.72 7.70 16.97
C GLY A 126 -4.12 6.89 18.21
N LYS A 127 -4.40 7.59 19.33
CA LYS A 127 -4.85 6.95 20.56
C LYS A 127 -6.33 6.58 20.45
N PHE A 128 -6.63 5.28 20.48
CA PHE A 128 -8.01 4.75 20.46
C PHE A 128 -8.18 3.58 21.45
N LYS A 129 -9.29 2.82 21.34
CA LYS A 129 -9.66 1.73 22.26
C LYS A 129 -8.61 0.61 22.34
N SER A 130 -7.90 0.36 21.26
CA SER A 130 -6.80 -0.61 21.15
C SER A 130 -5.91 -0.23 19.96
N ILE A 131 -4.66 -0.68 19.95
CA ILE A 131 -3.73 -0.49 18.82
C ILE A 131 -4.23 -1.15 17.51
N TYR A 132 -5.09 -2.16 17.62
CA TYR A 132 -5.66 -2.88 16.47
C TYR A 132 -7.10 -2.44 16.12
N ALA A 133 -7.72 -1.59 16.93
CA ALA A 133 -9.11 -1.18 16.71
C ALA A 133 -9.15 -0.04 15.67
N PRO A 134 -9.82 -0.24 14.51
CA PRO A 134 -9.91 0.80 13.50
C PRO A 134 -10.78 1.95 14.00
N ARG A 135 -10.49 3.16 13.52
CA ARG A 135 -11.25 4.37 13.86
C ARG A 135 -11.88 5.03 12.62
N PRO A 136 -13.22 5.18 12.55
CA PRO A 136 -13.89 5.79 11.40
C PRO A 136 -13.37 7.19 11.06
N GLU A 137 -13.08 8.02 12.06
CA GLU A 137 -12.55 9.37 11.80
C GLU A 137 -11.14 9.35 11.21
N GLY A 138 -10.33 8.33 11.51
CA GLY A 138 -9.02 8.13 10.90
C GLY A 138 -9.15 7.78 9.42
N GLN A 139 -10.07 6.89 9.08
CA GLN A 139 -10.37 6.51 7.70
C GLN A 139 -10.90 7.70 6.89
N ALA A 140 -11.88 8.43 7.43
CA ALA A 140 -12.43 9.63 6.80
C ALA A 140 -11.32 10.67 6.52
N LYS A 141 -10.44 10.91 7.49
CA LYS A 141 -9.30 11.81 7.34
C LYS A 141 -8.30 11.37 6.25
N ALA A 142 -8.07 10.07 6.07
CA ALA A 142 -7.23 9.57 4.99
C ALA A 142 -7.87 9.84 3.62
N LEU A 143 -9.19 9.60 3.50
CA LEU A 143 -9.94 9.87 2.27
C LEU A 143 -9.99 11.37 1.94
N GLU A 144 -10.31 12.23 2.90
CA GLU A 144 -10.30 13.69 2.74
C GLU A 144 -8.95 14.17 2.19
N ARG A 145 -7.84 13.72 2.79
CA ARG A 145 -6.50 14.05 2.30
C ARG A 145 -6.24 13.55 0.88
N ALA A 146 -6.78 12.39 0.50
CA ALA A 146 -6.63 11.87 -0.85
C ALA A 146 -7.39 12.73 -1.87
N TYR A 147 -8.60 13.18 -1.52
CA TYR A 147 -9.40 14.08 -2.35
C TYR A 147 -8.76 15.46 -2.49
N ASP A 148 -8.26 16.02 -1.39
CA ASP A 148 -7.56 17.31 -1.37
C ASP A 148 -6.29 17.25 -2.24
N ASP A 149 -5.48 16.20 -2.08
CA ASP A 149 -4.27 15.96 -2.88
C ASP A 149 -4.59 15.80 -4.37
N ALA A 150 -5.73 15.17 -4.68
CA ALA A 150 -6.16 14.94 -6.05
C ALA A 150 -6.91 16.11 -6.71
N GLY A 151 -7.37 17.08 -5.92
CA GLY A 151 -8.11 18.25 -6.38
C GLY A 151 -9.51 17.96 -6.94
N PHE A 152 -10.16 16.86 -6.52
CA PHE A 152 -11.53 16.54 -6.94
C PHE A 152 -12.44 16.21 -5.76
N ALA A 153 -13.75 16.45 -5.94
CA ALA A 153 -14.74 16.21 -4.91
C ALA A 153 -15.18 14.72 -4.85
N PRO A 154 -15.56 14.17 -3.69
CA PRO A 154 -15.88 12.75 -3.53
C PRO A 154 -16.95 12.21 -4.51
N HIS A 155 -17.93 13.05 -4.89
CA HIS A 155 -19.02 12.66 -5.79
C HIS A 155 -18.58 12.37 -7.22
N THR A 156 -17.31 12.63 -7.57
CA THR A 156 -16.76 12.30 -8.89
C THR A 156 -16.23 10.87 -8.97
N LEU A 157 -16.17 10.13 -7.85
CA LEU A 157 -15.75 8.73 -7.86
C LEU A 157 -16.83 7.82 -8.43
N GLY A 158 -16.47 7.03 -9.43
CA GLY A 158 -17.35 5.98 -9.97
C GLY A 158 -17.27 4.65 -9.22
N LEU A 159 -16.19 4.43 -8.46
CA LEU A 159 -15.93 3.19 -7.72
C LEU A 159 -15.04 3.47 -6.51
N LEU A 160 -15.28 2.72 -5.43
CA LEU A 160 -14.44 2.59 -4.24
C LEU A 160 -14.02 1.12 -4.07
#